data_AF-A0AAV4PH05-F1
#
_entry.id   AF-A0AAV4PH05-F1
#
_cell.length_a   1.000
_cell.length_b   1.000
_cell.length_c   1.000
_cell.angle_alpha   90.00
_cell.angle_beta   90.00
_cell.angle_gamma   90.00
#
_symmetry.space_group_name_H-M   'P 1'
#
loop_
_entity.id
_entity.type
_entity.pdbx_description
1 polymer ?
#
loop_
_entity_poly.entity_id
_entity_poly.type
_entity_poly.pdbx_seq_one_letter_code
_entity_poly.pdbx_strand_id
1 'polypeptide(L)'
;MHRWFWLPMPQGRFWAQERKLKNLTKKQTFIDLGCGNGLLDHILSSEGYKGIGIDLKKRKIWDIYGHETNLEASLFINLIWLYTCACN
;
A
#
# COMPACT_ATOMS: atom_id res chain seq x y z
N MET A 1 -6.68 6.40 -19.07
CA MET A 1 -5.66 5.60 -18.36
C MET A 1 -4.77 6.57 -17.60
N HIS A 2 -5.29 7.18 -16.52
CA HIS A 2 -4.69 8.36 -15.92
C HIS A 2 -4.58 8.21 -14.40
N ARG A 3 -3.37 8.55 -13.93
CA ARG A 3 -3.05 9.04 -12.59
C ARG A 3 -3.26 8.05 -11.46
N TRP A 4 -2.28 7.15 -11.39
CA TRP A 4 -1.85 6.47 -10.18
C TRP A 4 -1.92 7.39 -8.95
N PHE A 5 -2.73 7.00 -7.96
CA PHE A 5 -2.76 7.60 -6.63
C PHE A 5 -1.51 7.14 -5.85
N TRP A 6 -0.32 7.55 -6.31
CA TRP A 6 0.88 7.51 -5.48
C TRP A 6 0.77 8.65 -4.47
N LEU A 7 0.09 8.40 -3.34
CA LEU A 7 0.49 9.07 -2.10
C LEU A 7 2.00 8.79 -1.95
N PRO A 8 2.81 9.82 -1.66
CA PRO A 8 4.24 9.82 -1.94
C PRO A 8 4.86 8.58 -1.34
N MET A 9 5.25 7.61 -2.18
CA MET A 9 6.03 6.48 -1.72
C MET A 9 7.33 7.05 -1.18
N PRO A 10 7.56 6.97 0.13
CA PRO A 10 8.86 7.26 0.65
C PRO A 10 9.67 6.04 0.25
N GLN A 11 10.48 6.16 -0.79
CA GLN A 11 11.67 5.30 -0.88
C GLN A 11 12.28 5.31 0.53
N GLY A 12 12.43 4.14 1.17
CA GLY A 12 12.52 3.99 2.64
C GLY A 12 13.53 4.89 3.37
N ARG A 13 14.43 5.54 2.62
CA ARG A 13 15.24 6.70 3.00
C ARG A 13 14.44 7.81 3.72
N PHE A 14 13.25 8.19 3.25
CA PHE A 14 12.46 9.28 3.86
C PHE A 14 11.88 8.87 5.22
N TRP A 15 11.33 7.67 5.37
CA TRP A 15 10.84 7.20 6.67
C TRP A 15 11.97 6.96 7.68
N ALA A 16 13.13 6.48 7.22
CA ALA A 16 14.29 6.37 8.10
C ALA A 16 14.77 7.73 8.62
N GLN A 17 14.80 8.76 7.76
CA GLN A 17 15.14 10.13 8.16
C GLN A 17 14.08 10.72 9.08
N GLU A 18 12.79 10.59 8.74
CA GLU A 18 11.69 11.07 9.57
C GLU A 18 11.73 10.46 10.98
N ARG A 19 11.97 9.15 11.08
CA ARG A 19 12.09 8.49 12.39
C ARG A 19 13.23 9.05 13.21
N LYS A 20 14.39 9.34 12.59
CA LYS A 20 15.50 10.00 13.27
C LYS A 20 15.13 11.41 13.75
N LEU A 21 14.49 12.21 12.89
CA LEU A 21 14.09 13.58 13.22
C LEU A 21 13.03 13.65 14.32
N LYS A 22 12.08 12.71 14.33
CA LYS A 22 10.96 12.65 15.29
C LYS A 22 11.24 11.74 16.49
N ASN A 23 12.45 11.18 16.60
CA ASN A 23 12.84 10.19 17.61
C ASN A 23 11.85 9.01 17.76
N LEU A 24 11.39 8.47 16.63
CA LEU A 24 10.42 7.37 16.58
C LEU A 24 11.13 6.01 16.49
N THR A 25 10.71 5.07 17.32
CA THR A 25 11.23 3.69 17.33
C THR A 25 10.41 2.75 16.44
N LYS A 26 9.12 3.04 16.25
CA LYS A 26 8.18 2.21 15.48
C LYS A 26 8.25 2.52 13.99
N LYS A 27 8.18 1.48 13.15
CA LYS A 27 7.99 1.63 11.69
C LYS A 27 6.59 2.16 11.37
N GLN A 28 6.52 2.99 10.34
CA GLN A 28 5.27 3.52 9.78
C GLN A 28 4.38 2.40 9.25
N THR A 29 3.09 2.70 9.11
CA THR A 29 2.12 1.80 8.49
C THR A 29 1.66 2.32 7.14
N PHE A 30 1.30 1.42 6.23
CA PHE A 30 0.89 1.79 4.87
C PHE A 30 -0.44 1.16 4.45
N ILE A 31 -1.09 1.80 3.48
CA ILE A 31 -2.23 1.28 2.73
C ILE A 31 -1.90 1.53 1.25
N ASP A 32 -1.80 0.48 0.45
CA ASP A 32 -1.57 0.59 -0.99
C ASP A 32 -2.89 0.36 -1.74
N LEU A 33 -3.40 1.41 -2.39
CA LEU A 33 -4.67 1.37 -3.12
C LEU A 33 -4.41 1.13 -4.61
N GLY A 34 -4.89 0.00 -5.12
CA GLY A 34 -4.55 -0.49 -6.45
C GLY A 34 -3.22 -1.25 -6.47
N CYS A 35 -2.93 -2.04 -5.42
CA CYS A 35 -1.66 -2.75 -5.23
C CYS A 35 -1.32 -3.77 -6.34
N GLY A 36 -2.29 -4.12 -7.18
CA GLY A 36 -2.08 -4.96 -8.36
C GLY A 36 -1.59 -6.36 -7.99
N ASN A 37 -0.34 -6.67 -8.33
CA ASN A 37 0.24 -7.98 -8.04
C ASN A 37 0.71 -8.15 -6.59
N GLY A 38 0.67 -7.09 -5.76
CA GLY A 38 1.04 -7.14 -4.33
C GLY A 38 2.54 -7.31 -4.05
N LEU A 39 3.42 -7.17 -5.05
CA LEU A 39 4.86 -7.37 -4.86
C LEU A 39 5.47 -6.33 -3.91
N LEU A 40 5.02 -5.08 -4.01
CA LEU A 40 5.50 -4.00 -3.15
C LEU A 40 5.07 -4.22 -1.69
N ASP A 41 3.81 -4.59 -1.47
CA ASP A 41 3.28 -4.92 -0.15
C ASP A 41 4.05 -6.07 0.48
N HIS A 42 4.37 -7.10 -0.32
CA HIS A 42 5.17 -8.24 0.13
C HIS A 42 6.57 -7.81 0.60
N ILE A 43 7.25 -6.97 -0.18
CA ILE A 43 8.58 -6.45 0.17
C ILE A 43 8.51 -5.63 1.46
N LEU A 44 7.58 -4.68 1.54
CA LEU A 44 7.42 -3.81 2.72
C LEU A 44 7.06 -4.63 3.97
N SER A 45 6.18 -5.61 3.83
CA SER A 45 5.79 -6.51 4.92
C SER A 45 6.96 -7.38 5.39
N SER A 46 7.75 -7.91 4.45
CA SER A 46 8.97 -8.67 4.73
C SER A 46 10.05 -7.83 5.41
N GLU A 47 10.12 -6.53 5.08
CA GLU A 47 10.95 -5.58 5.80
C GLU A 47 10.39 -5.24 7.20
N GLY A 48 9.19 -5.70 7.56
CA GLY A 48 8.57 -5.47 8.87
C GLY A 48 7.76 -4.17 8.98
N TYR A 49 7.42 -3.54 7.85
CA TYR A 49 6.39 -2.50 7.82
C TYR A 49 5.01 -3.14 7.90
N LYS A 50 4.11 -2.58 8.72
CA LYS A 50 2.73 -3.08 8.80
C LYS A 50 1.88 -2.36 7.76
N GLY A 51 1.11 -3.09 6.96
CA GLY A 51 0.22 -2.45 6.00
C GLY A 51 -0.75 -3.42 5.37
N ILE A 52 -1.52 -2.90 4.41
CA ILE A 52 -2.46 -3.67 3.61
C ILE A 52 -2.45 -3.15 2.17
N GLY A 53 -2.37 -4.08 1.22
CA GLY A 53 -2.58 -3.80 -0.19
C GLY A 53 -4.01 -4.13 -0.57
N ILE A 54 -4.69 -3.19 -1.22
CA ILE A 54 -6.07 -3.35 -1.65
C ILE A 54 -6.13 -3.22 -3.17
N ASP A 55 -6.72 -4.20 -3.87
CA ASP A 55 -7.02 -4.12 -5.32
C ASP A 55 -8.51 -4.41 -5.53
N LEU A 56 -9.04 -4.07 -6.71
CA LEU A 56 -10.44 -4.34 -7.07
C LEU A 56 -10.76 -5.83 -7.17
N LYS A 57 -9.73 -6.66 -7.37
CA LYS A 57 -9.89 -8.12 -7.47
C LYS A 57 -8.67 -8.84 -6.91
N LYS A 58 -8.93 -10.02 -6.34
CA LYS A 58 -7.87 -10.94 -5.92
C LYS A 58 -7.10 -11.42 -7.16
N ARG A 59 -5.77 -11.48 -7.06
CA ARG A 59 -4.89 -12.05 -8.11
C ARG A 59 -4.36 -13.41 -7.68
N LYS A 60 -4.15 -14.32 -8.62
CA LYS A 60 -3.59 -15.66 -8.36
C LYS A 60 -2.20 -15.62 -7.69
N ILE A 61 -1.39 -14.62 -8.05
CA ILE A 61 -0.06 -14.43 -7.47
C ILE A 61 -0.11 -14.17 -5.96
N TRP A 62 -1.23 -13.69 -5.42
CA TRP A 62 -1.34 -13.44 -3.99
C TRP A 62 -1.26 -14.71 -3.15
N ASP A 63 -1.65 -15.86 -3.72
CA ASP A 63 -1.64 -17.14 -3.02
C ASP A 63 -0.21 -17.68 -2.76
N ILE A 64 0.82 -17.06 -3.36
CA ILE A 64 2.23 -17.44 -3.13
C ILE A 64 2.89 -16.62 -2.04
N TYR A 65 2.31 -15.50 -1.62
CA TYR A 65 2.89 -14.66 -0.57
C TYR A 65 2.57 -15.24 0.80
N GLY A 66 3.51 -15.08 1.74
CA GLY A 66 3.34 -15.58 3.09
C GLY A 66 2.36 -14.75 3.92
N HIS A 67 2.04 -15.26 5.11
CA HIS A 67 1.11 -14.67 6.08
C HIS A 67 1.49 -13.24 6.51
N GLU A 68 2.75 -12.84 6.34
CA GLU A 68 3.21 -11.48 6.58
C GLU A 68 2.60 -10.46 5.60
N THR A 69 2.16 -10.89 4.42
CA THR A 69 1.68 -10.03 3.35
C THR A 69 0.15 -9.96 3.36
N ASN A 70 -0.39 -8.82 3.79
CA ASN A 70 -1.84 -8.63 3.86
C ASN A 70 -2.38 -8.00 2.56
N LEU A 71 -3.19 -8.77 1.82
CA LEU A 71 -3.78 -8.36 0.55
C LEU A 71 -5.29 -8.60 0.55
N GLU A 72 -6.05 -7.58 0.16
CA GLU A 72 -7.51 -7.61 0.16
C GLU A 72 -8.08 -7.19 -1.19
N ALA A 73 -9.11 -7.92 -1.63
CA ALA A 73 -9.92 -7.52 -2.77
C ALA A 73 -11.13 -6.73 -2.28
N SER A 74 -11.21 -5.44 -2.62
CA SER A 74 -12.31 -4.58 -2.17
C SER A 74 -12.80 -3.63 -3.26
N LEU A 75 -14.11 -3.62 -3.48
CA LEU A 75 -14.78 -2.68 -4.37
C LEU A 75 -14.90 -1.27 -3.76
N PHE A 76 -14.55 -1.10 -2.48
CA PHE A 76 -14.57 0.22 -1.83
C PHE A 76 -13.65 1.24 -2.54
N ILE A 77 -12.59 0.77 -3.20
CA ILE A 77 -11.75 1.59 -4.08
C ILE A 77 -12.59 2.25 -5.19
N ASN A 78 -13.60 1.56 -5.75
CA ASN A 78 -14.46 2.16 -6.77
C ASN A 78 -15.29 3.33 -6.22
N LEU A 79 -15.73 3.27 -4.96
CA LEU A 79 -16.44 4.39 -4.34
C LEU A 79 -15.49 5.59 -4.21
N ILE A 80 -14.29 5.38 -3.67
CA ILE A 80 -13.28 6.45 -3.55
C ILE A 80 -12.98 7.07 -4.92
N TRP A 81 -12.76 6.25 -5.95
CA TRP A 81 -12.53 6.70 -7.33
C TRP A 81 -13.73 7.44 -7.91
N LEU A 82 -14.96 6.96 -7.71
CA LEU A 82 -16.17 7.65 -8.16
C LEU A 82 -16.34 9.00 -7.47
N TYR A 83 -16.09 9.10 -6.16
CA TYR A 83 -16.12 10.38 -5.44
C TYR A 83 -15.03 11.34 -5.93
N THR A 84 -13.80 10.88 -6.13
CA THR A 84 -12.72 11.75 -6.62
C THR A 84 -12.89 12.14 -8.09
N CYS A 85 -13.43 11.28 -8.95
CA CYS A 85 -13.79 11.62 -10.32
C CYS A 85 -15.01 12.53 -10.42
N ALA A 86 -16.00 12.42 -9.53
CA ALA A 86 -17.16 13.32 -9.50
C ALA A 86 -16.82 14.72 -8.95
N CYS A 87 -15.73 14.83 -8.18
CA CYS A 87 -15.21 16.11 -7.68
C CYS A 87 -14.23 16.81 -8.64
N ASN A 88 -14.08 16.35 -9.88
CA ASN A 88 -13.18 16.92 -10.90
C ASN A 88 -13.92 17.07 -12.24
#